data_AF-A0A847YDU6-F1
#
_entry.id   AF-A0A847YDU6-F1
#
_cell.length_a   1.000
_cell.length_b   1.000
_cell.length_c   1.000
_cell.angle_alpha   90.00
_cell.angle_beta   90.00
_cell.angle_gamma   90.00
#
_symmetry.space_group_name_H-M   'P 1'
#
loop_
_entity.id
_entity.type
_entity.pdbx_description
1 polymer ?
#
loop_
_entity_poly.entity_id
_entity_poly.type
_entity_poly.pdbx_seq_one_letter_code
_entity_poly.pdbx_strand_id
1 'polypeptide(L)'
;MPNRLIHEKSPYLRQHAHNPVDWYPWGKEALARAAGENRPIFLSIGYSACHWCHVMERESFEDAEIAAYLNAHFVCIKADREELPAVDALYMEAVQVITGRGGWPLSVFLTPDLRPFYGGTYWPARSRDGMPGFLDVLRAVVEAWEKRREQALEQAEKMAVLLEDLSQSIPAAPLAERSAAELAERTLLRGFDASYGGFSPAPKFPHPSVLRFLMLRAKWCGSTQAERMAAVTLDAMAAGGMYDHLGGGFHRYSTDPVWLVPHFEKMLYDNATLARAYLDAYRLFRRPFYAQVARETLDYLLRDMRHPGGGFFASEDADSEGQEGKYYLWEPAEVLETLGPALGERFCRAYDVNPPGNFQGKSILNRLRYLEDGRFSPPPDEAEYDDELNQARRRLLAARSLRPRPRRDEKILLGWNALAVESLCWAGV
;
A
#
# COMPACT_ATOMS: atom_id res chain seq x y z
N MET A 1 -8.88 -23.47 -22.37
CA MET A 1 -7.44 -23.80 -22.31
C MET A 1 -6.76 -22.68 -21.54
N PRO A 2 -5.72 -22.97 -20.72
CA PRO A 2 -4.98 -21.90 -20.06
C PRO A 2 -4.24 -21.02 -21.09
N ASN A 3 -4.07 -19.75 -20.77
CA ASN A 3 -3.23 -18.81 -21.51
C ASN A 3 -1.74 -18.98 -21.13
N ARG A 4 -0.87 -18.12 -21.66
CA ARG A 4 0.60 -18.23 -21.51
C ARG A 4 1.09 -18.10 -20.08
N LEU A 5 0.33 -17.46 -19.19
CA LEU A 5 0.73 -17.23 -17.80
C LEU A 5 0.86 -18.52 -16.98
N ILE A 6 0.36 -19.66 -17.47
CA ILE A 6 0.50 -20.95 -16.79
C ILE A 6 1.96 -21.38 -16.59
N HIS A 7 2.88 -20.82 -17.38
CA HIS A 7 4.31 -21.11 -17.33
C HIS A 7 5.11 -20.14 -16.44
N GLU A 8 4.47 -19.12 -15.88
CA GLU A 8 5.14 -18.10 -15.06
C GLU A 8 5.49 -18.62 -13.66
N LYS A 9 6.57 -18.08 -13.09
CA LYS A 9 6.97 -18.42 -11.71
C LYS A 9 6.06 -17.73 -10.69
N SER A 10 5.74 -16.47 -10.94
CA SER A 10 4.85 -15.66 -10.12
C SER A 10 3.54 -16.39 -9.82
N PRO A 11 3.20 -16.63 -8.53
CA PRO A 11 1.89 -17.14 -8.14
C PRO A 11 0.76 -16.22 -8.60
N TYR A 12 0.98 -14.90 -8.56
CA TYR A 12 0.02 -13.89 -9.00
C TYR A 12 -0.32 -14.04 -10.49
N LEU A 13 0.69 -14.19 -11.36
CA LEU A 13 0.44 -14.36 -12.80
C LEU A 13 -0.29 -15.68 -13.08
N ARG A 14 0.09 -16.76 -12.39
CA ARG A 14 -0.56 -18.06 -12.56
C ARG A 14 -2.03 -18.07 -12.13
N GLN A 15 -2.44 -17.22 -11.19
CA GLN A 15 -3.86 -17.07 -10.82
C GLN A 15 -4.71 -16.69 -12.04
N HIS A 16 -4.17 -15.85 -12.94
CA HIS A 16 -4.86 -15.39 -14.14
C HIS A 16 -4.69 -16.32 -15.36
N ALA A 17 -4.03 -17.47 -15.20
CA ALA A 17 -3.73 -18.38 -16.31
C ALA A 17 -4.97 -19.00 -16.96
N HIS A 18 -6.10 -19.02 -16.25
CA HIS A 18 -7.36 -19.58 -16.72
C HIS A 18 -8.39 -18.52 -17.14
N ASN A 19 -8.04 -17.24 -17.05
CA ASN A 19 -8.94 -16.17 -17.45
C ASN A 19 -9.19 -16.22 -18.96
N PRO A 20 -10.40 -15.87 -19.43
CA PRO A 20 -10.73 -15.83 -20.85
C PRO A 20 -9.93 -14.80 -21.66
N VAL A 21 -9.28 -13.83 -20.99
CA VAL A 21 -8.34 -12.90 -21.62
C VAL A 21 -7.08 -13.66 -22.08
N ASP A 22 -6.64 -13.43 -23.32
CA ASP A 22 -5.40 -13.98 -23.91
C ASP A 22 -4.19 -13.24 -23.34
N TRP A 23 -3.91 -13.47 -22.07
CA TRP A 23 -2.82 -12.83 -21.36
C TRP A 23 -1.45 -13.30 -21.85
N TYR A 24 -0.57 -12.34 -22.02
CA TYR A 24 0.86 -12.53 -22.15
C TYR A 24 1.59 -12.06 -20.88
N PRO A 25 2.71 -12.71 -20.51
CA PRO A 25 3.65 -12.10 -19.59
C PRO A 25 4.36 -10.91 -20.28
N TRP A 26 4.90 -10.00 -19.48
CA TRP A 26 5.75 -8.94 -20.01
C TRP A 26 7.02 -9.54 -20.65
N GLY A 27 7.17 -9.38 -21.97
CA GLY A 27 8.32 -9.95 -22.68
C GLY A 27 8.26 -9.79 -24.19
N LYS A 28 9.36 -10.19 -24.85
CA LYS A 28 9.59 -9.95 -26.28
C LYS A 28 8.47 -10.46 -27.19
N GLU A 29 7.82 -11.58 -26.85
CA GLU A 29 6.73 -12.16 -27.65
C GLU A 29 5.54 -11.19 -27.76
N ALA A 30 5.05 -10.67 -26.63
CA ALA A 30 3.92 -9.75 -26.60
C ALA A 30 4.26 -8.43 -27.31
N LEU A 31 5.46 -7.91 -27.06
CA LEU A 31 5.90 -6.64 -27.65
C LEU A 31 6.08 -6.75 -29.17
N ALA A 32 6.66 -7.86 -29.65
CA ALA A 32 6.79 -8.12 -31.08
C ALA A 32 5.43 -8.30 -31.76
N ARG A 33 4.47 -8.96 -31.10
CA ARG A 33 3.10 -9.11 -31.60
C ARG A 33 2.41 -7.75 -31.72
N ALA A 34 2.48 -6.91 -30.69
CA ALA A 34 1.89 -5.57 -30.71
C ALA A 34 2.46 -4.71 -31.84
N ALA A 35 3.79 -4.74 -32.02
CA ALA A 35 4.47 -4.04 -33.11
C ALA A 35 4.10 -4.59 -34.49
N GLY A 36 4.09 -5.91 -34.68
CA GLY A 36 3.79 -6.56 -35.95
C GLY A 36 2.33 -6.41 -36.38
N GLU A 37 1.39 -6.45 -35.44
CA GLU A 37 -0.05 -6.25 -35.70
C GLU A 37 -0.44 -4.75 -35.67
N ASN A 38 0.48 -3.87 -35.26
CA ASN A 38 0.23 -2.44 -35.07
C ASN A 38 -0.97 -2.16 -34.12
N ARG A 39 -1.10 -2.99 -33.09
CA ARG A 39 -2.21 -2.98 -32.12
C ARG A 39 -1.77 -2.38 -30.78
N PRO A 40 -2.65 -1.63 -30.12
CA PRO A 40 -2.34 -1.08 -28.80
C PRO A 40 -2.20 -2.21 -27.77
N ILE A 41 -1.42 -1.94 -26.73
CA ILE A 41 -1.20 -2.86 -25.62
C ILE A 41 -2.11 -2.43 -24.47
N PHE A 42 -2.81 -3.39 -23.87
CA PHE A 42 -3.39 -3.23 -22.55
C PHE A 42 -2.46 -3.87 -21.51
N LEU A 43 -1.78 -3.06 -20.72
CA LEU A 43 -0.90 -3.49 -19.64
C LEU A 43 -1.64 -3.41 -18.30
N SER A 44 -1.83 -4.55 -17.66
CA SER A 44 -2.39 -4.66 -16.31
C SER A 44 -1.32 -5.11 -15.32
N ILE A 45 -0.84 -4.17 -14.49
CA ILE A 45 0.12 -4.44 -13.42
C ILE A 45 -0.61 -4.60 -12.08
N GLY A 46 -0.27 -5.65 -11.36
CA GLY A 46 -0.74 -5.87 -9.99
C GLY A 46 0.21 -6.81 -9.26
N TYR A 47 -0.23 -7.36 -8.14
CA TYR A 47 0.54 -8.28 -7.32
C TYR A 47 -0.41 -9.05 -6.39
N SER A 48 0.06 -10.12 -5.77
CA SER A 48 -0.75 -11.17 -5.12
C SER A 48 -1.65 -10.69 -3.97
N ALA A 49 -1.19 -9.74 -3.16
CA ALA A 49 -1.89 -9.26 -1.97
C ALA A 49 -2.86 -8.09 -2.26
N CYS A 50 -2.96 -7.66 -3.52
CA CYS A 50 -3.75 -6.51 -3.95
C CYS A 50 -5.27 -6.82 -4.01
N HIS A 51 -6.04 -6.32 -3.04
CA HIS A 51 -7.50 -6.48 -3.01
C HIS A 51 -8.19 -6.02 -4.31
N TRP A 52 -7.96 -4.78 -4.74
CA TRP A 52 -8.62 -4.24 -5.94
C TRP A 52 -8.21 -4.97 -7.22
N CYS A 53 -7.05 -5.63 -7.24
CA CYS A 53 -6.63 -6.46 -8.36
C CYS A 53 -7.50 -7.72 -8.45
N HIS A 54 -7.82 -8.34 -7.31
CA HIS A 54 -8.76 -9.47 -7.22
C HIS A 54 -10.20 -9.06 -7.52
N VAL A 55 -10.63 -7.86 -7.10
CA VAL A 55 -11.94 -7.33 -7.47
C VAL A 55 -12.03 -7.14 -8.98
N MET A 56 -11.05 -6.46 -9.60
CA MET A 56 -11.06 -6.22 -11.04
C MET A 56 -10.96 -7.52 -11.84
N GLU A 57 -10.22 -8.51 -11.34
CA GLU A 57 -10.21 -9.84 -11.94
C GLU A 57 -11.62 -10.44 -12.01
N ARG A 58 -12.24 -10.63 -10.85
CA ARG A 58 -13.55 -11.30 -10.73
C ARG A 58 -14.65 -10.55 -11.48
N GLU A 59 -14.64 -9.23 -11.39
CA GLU A 59 -15.66 -8.43 -12.07
C GLU A 59 -15.42 -8.34 -13.58
N SER A 60 -14.16 -8.25 -14.05
CA SER A 60 -13.85 -7.88 -15.43
C SER A 60 -13.05 -8.89 -16.23
N PHE A 61 -11.98 -9.48 -15.68
CA PHE A 61 -11.10 -10.36 -16.45
C PHE A 61 -11.66 -11.78 -16.59
N GLU A 62 -12.61 -12.18 -15.74
CA GLU A 62 -13.38 -13.42 -15.86
C GLU A 62 -14.66 -13.26 -16.71
N ASP A 63 -15.10 -12.02 -16.97
CA ASP A 63 -16.27 -11.72 -17.80
C ASP A 63 -15.97 -11.99 -19.28
N ALA A 64 -16.75 -12.87 -19.90
CA ALA A 64 -16.54 -13.31 -21.28
C ALA A 64 -16.74 -12.20 -22.33
N GLU A 65 -17.63 -11.23 -22.09
CA GLU A 65 -17.86 -10.09 -22.99
C GLU A 65 -16.64 -9.17 -22.98
N ILE A 66 -16.18 -8.80 -21.78
CA ILE A 66 -15.01 -7.93 -21.61
C ILE A 66 -13.76 -8.62 -22.17
N ALA A 67 -13.56 -9.90 -21.87
CA ALA A 67 -12.40 -10.64 -22.36
C ALA A 67 -12.39 -10.79 -23.89
N ALA A 68 -13.55 -11.05 -24.51
CA ALA A 68 -13.66 -11.09 -25.96
C ALA A 68 -13.31 -9.73 -26.58
N TYR A 69 -13.78 -8.63 -25.98
CA TYR A 69 -13.46 -7.28 -26.43
C TYR A 69 -11.96 -6.97 -26.30
N LEU A 70 -11.35 -7.29 -25.16
CA LEU A 70 -9.92 -7.15 -24.93
C LEU A 70 -9.10 -7.91 -25.99
N ASN A 71 -9.41 -9.19 -26.19
CA ASN A 71 -8.70 -10.07 -27.13
C ASN A 71 -8.82 -9.61 -28.59
N ALA A 72 -9.95 -9.01 -28.96
CA ALA A 72 -10.20 -8.50 -30.31
C ALA A 72 -9.43 -7.22 -30.62
N HIS A 73 -9.17 -6.37 -29.62
CA HIS A 73 -8.66 -5.01 -29.86
C HIS A 73 -7.25 -4.75 -29.32
N PHE A 74 -6.79 -5.51 -28.32
CA PHE A 74 -5.51 -5.26 -27.65
C PHE A 74 -4.58 -6.48 -27.64
N VAL A 75 -3.28 -6.23 -27.53
CA VAL A 75 -2.35 -7.22 -26.96
C VAL A 75 -2.36 -7.06 -25.45
N CYS A 76 -2.90 -8.06 -24.74
CA CYS A 76 -3.11 -7.98 -23.30
C CYS A 76 -1.90 -8.53 -22.55
N ILE A 77 -1.27 -7.69 -21.72
CA ILE A 77 -0.10 -8.05 -20.92
C ILE A 77 -0.44 -7.98 -19.43
N LYS A 78 -0.18 -9.06 -18.70
CA LYS A 78 -0.26 -9.10 -17.24
C LYS A 78 1.16 -9.05 -16.67
N ALA A 79 1.39 -8.16 -15.72
CA ALA A 79 2.68 -8.02 -15.06
C ALA A 79 2.55 -8.07 -13.53
N ASP A 80 3.49 -8.75 -12.90
CA ASP A 80 3.66 -8.77 -11.45
C ASP A 80 4.63 -7.64 -11.07
N ARG A 81 4.13 -6.66 -10.32
CA ARG A 81 4.92 -5.53 -9.81
C ARG A 81 6.13 -5.99 -9.01
N GLU A 82 6.00 -7.07 -8.26
CA GLU A 82 7.07 -7.53 -7.37
C GLU A 82 8.22 -8.19 -8.13
N GLU A 83 7.95 -8.72 -9.33
CA GLU A 83 8.98 -9.23 -10.24
C GLU A 83 9.51 -8.14 -11.19
N LEU A 84 8.70 -7.13 -11.54
CA LEU A 84 9.02 -6.05 -12.47
C LEU A 84 8.82 -4.63 -11.89
N PRO A 85 9.51 -4.27 -10.78
CA PRO A 85 9.27 -2.99 -10.09
C PRO A 85 9.65 -1.77 -10.93
N ALA A 86 10.59 -1.89 -11.86
CA ALA A 86 10.96 -0.77 -12.75
C ALA A 86 9.86 -0.47 -13.79
N VAL A 87 9.22 -1.51 -14.31
CA VAL A 87 8.09 -1.38 -15.24
C VAL A 87 6.89 -0.78 -14.51
N ASP A 88 6.62 -1.26 -13.29
CA ASP A 88 5.61 -0.69 -12.40
C ASP A 88 5.84 0.80 -12.12
N ALA A 89 7.05 1.19 -11.71
CA ALA A 89 7.37 2.56 -11.36
C ALA A 89 7.16 3.51 -12.55
N LEU A 90 7.67 3.15 -13.73
CA LEU A 90 7.54 3.94 -14.95
C LEU A 90 6.07 4.21 -15.30
N TYR A 91 5.24 3.18 -15.29
CA TYR A 91 3.86 3.33 -15.70
C TYR A 91 2.95 3.85 -14.58
N MET A 92 3.32 3.68 -13.31
CA MET A 92 2.68 4.36 -12.20
C MET A 92 2.85 5.87 -12.33
N GLU A 93 4.05 6.34 -12.64
CA GLU A 93 4.33 7.76 -12.88
C GLU A 93 3.49 8.30 -14.04
N ALA A 94 3.42 7.57 -15.15
CA ALA A 94 2.57 7.94 -16.28
C ALA A 94 1.08 8.09 -15.87
N VAL A 95 0.53 7.16 -15.10
CA VAL A 95 -0.86 7.23 -14.64
C VAL A 95 -1.08 8.37 -13.65
N GLN A 96 -0.10 8.66 -12.79
CA GLN A 96 -0.14 9.80 -11.87
C GLN A 96 -0.17 11.12 -12.63
N VAL A 97 0.60 11.25 -13.72
CA VAL A 97 0.52 12.42 -14.60
C VAL A 97 -0.86 12.54 -15.25
N ILE A 98 -1.39 11.44 -15.81
CA ILE A 98 -2.66 11.43 -16.54
C ILE A 98 -3.84 11.76 -15.62
N THR A 99 -3.85 11.20 -14.42
CA THR A 99 -5.06 11.18 -13.56
C THR A 99 -4.92 12.00 -12.27
N GLY A 100 -3.71 12.48 -11.96
CA GLY A 100 -3.39 13.12 -10.67
C GLY A 100 -3.30 12.15 -9.49
N ARG A 101 -3.48 10.85 -9.71
CA ARG A 101 -3.48 9.80 -8.68
C ARG A 101 -2.85 8.51 -9.19
N GLY A 102 -2.48 7.62 -8.28
CA GLY A 102 -1.90 6.33 -8.61
C GLY A 102 -2.44 5.23 -7.68
N GLY A 103 -2.21 3.99 -8.06
CA GLY A 103 -2.66 2.82 -7.29
C GLY A 103 -2.73 1.56 -8.15
N TRP A 104 -3.08 0.45 -7.50
CA TRP A 104 -3.25 -0.85 -8.15
C TRP A 104 -4.71 -1.32 -8.06
N PRO A 105 -5.24 -2.07 -9.04
CA PRO A 105 -4.56 -2.52 -10.27
C PRO A 105 -4.21 -1.33 -11.16
N LEU A 106 -3.03 -1.36 -11.75
CA LEU A 106 -2.56 -0.30 -12.63
C LEU A 106 -2.89 -0.72 -14.07
N SER A 107 -3.79 0.04 -14.70
CA SER A 107 -4.39 -0.28 -15.99
C SER A 107 -3.94 0.76 -17.03
N VAL A 108 -3.08 0.36 -17.96
CA VAL A 108 -2.35 1.29 -18.84
C VAL A 108 -2.51 0.88 -20.29
N PHE A 109 -2.80 1.85 -21.15
CA PHE A 109 -2.92 1.65 -22.58
C PHE A 109 -1.70 2.25 -23.27
N LEU A 110 -0.94 1.39 -23.95
CA LEU A 110 0.31 1.74 -24.60
C LEU A 110 0.20 1.63 -26.10
N THR A 111 0.93 2.48 -26.79
CA THR A 111 1.23 2.30 -28.20
C THR A 111 2.08 1.03 -28.41
N PRO A 112 2.19 0.49 -29.64
CA PRO A 112 3.04 -0.67 -29.93
C PRO A 112 4.52 -0.49 -29.57
N ASP A 113 5.00 0.76 -29.51
CA ASP A 113 6.34 1.17 -29.09
C ASP A 113 6.40 1.60 -27.61
N LEU A 114 5.44 1.14 -26.80
CA LEU A 114 5.42 1.19 -25.33
C LEU A 114 5.17 2.55 -24.69
N ARG A 115 4.80 3.58 -25.47
CA ARG A 115 4.48 4.91 -24.95
C ARG A 115 3.05 4.91 -24.37
N PRO A 116 2.86 5.34 -23.11
CA PRO A 116 1.53 5.42 -22.51
C PRO A 116 0.75 6.59 -23.09
N PHE A 117 -0.50 6.33 -23.52
CA PHE A 117 -1.39 7.38 -24.03
C PHE A 117 -2.71 7.49 -23.26
N TYR A 118 -3.03 6.50 -22.43
CA TYR A 118 -4.15 6.55 -21.50
C TYR A 118 -3.90 5.59 -20.33
N GLY A 119 -4.55 5.81 -19.19
CA GLY A 119 -4.43 4.90 -18.07
C GLY A 119 -5.22 5.33 -16.84
N GLY A 120 -5.29 4.43 -15.87
CA GLY A 120 -5.99 4.62 -14.62
C GLY A 120 -5.70 3.47 -13.66
N THR A 121 -6.49 3.40 -12.60
CA THR A 121 -6.35 2.34 -11.58
C THR A 121 -7.46 1.29 -11.76
N TYR A 122 -8.39 1.25 -10.81
CA TYR A 122 -9.55 0.39 -10.82
C TYR A 122 -10.71 1.01 -11.62
N TRP A 123 -11.37 0.21 -12.45
CA TRP A 123 -12.69 0.50 -13.01
C TRP A 123 -13.63 -0.68 -12.74
N PRO A 124 -14.88 -0.43 -12.32
CA PRO A 124 -15.88 -1.47 -12.18
C PRO A 124 -16.23 -2.06 -13.55
N ALA A 125 -16.67 -3.32 -13.62
CA ALA A 125 -16.97 -3.95 -14.91
C ALA A 125 -18.08 -3.24 -15.70
N ARG A 126 -19.03 -2.60 -14.99
CA ARG A 126 -20.12 -1.78 -15.54
C ARG A 126 -20.16 -0.45 -14.78
N SER A 127 -20.65 0.60 -15.45
CA SER A 127 -20.72 1.94 -14.86
C SER A 127 -21.52 1.95 -13.55
N ARG A 128 -20.92 2.45 -12.47
CA ARG A 128 -21.56 2.61 -11.15
C ARG A 128 -20.96 3.80 -10.39
N ASP A 129 -21.76 4.43 -9.54
CA ASP A 129 -21.33 5.50 -8.62
C ASP A 129 -20.56 6.65 -9.31
N GLY A 130 -20.99 7.02 -10.51
CA GLY A 130 -20.34 8.08 -11.30
C GLY A 130 -18.99 7.68 -11.93
N MET A 131 -18.53 6.43 -11.75
CA MET A 131 -17.36 5.88 -12.43
C MET A 131 -17.76 5.17 -13.73
N PRO A 132 -17.01 5.38 -14.83
CA PRO A 132 -17.24 4.65 -16.06
C PRO A 132 -16.94 3.16 -15.87
N GLY A 133 -17.71 2.31 -16.55
CA GLY A 133 -17.45 0.88 -16.62
C GLY A 133 -16.20 0.59 -17.44
N PHE A 134 -15.48 -0.48 -17.09
CA PHE A 134 -14.26 -0.85 -17.77
C PHE A 134 -14.50 -1.10 -19.27
N LEU A 135 -15.62 -1.71 -19.64
CA LEU A 135 -15.98 -1.90 -21.06
C LEU A 135 -16.20 -0.56 -21.81
N ASP A 136 -16.75 0.45 -21.14
CA ASP A 136 -16.94 1.78 -21.72
C ASP A 136 -15.58 2.47 -21.95
N VAL A 137 -14.65 2.30 -21.00
CA VAL A 137 -13.26 2.78 -21.13
C VAL A 137 -12.56 2.10 -22.30
N LEU A 138 -12.66 0.78 -22.42
CA LEU A 138 -12.06 0.02 -23.53
C LEU A 138 -12.58 0.52 -24.88
N ARG A 139 -13.90 0.74 -25.02
CA ARG A 139 -14.50 1.26 -26.24
C ARG A 139 -14.00 2.65 -26.60
N ALA A 140 -13.91 3.55 -25.61
CA ALA A 140 -13.41 4.90 -25.83
C ALA A 140 -11.93 4.91 -26.27
N VAL A 141 -11.10 4.03 -25.69
CA VAL A 141 -9.69 3.86 -26.06
C VAL A 141 -9.55 3.33 -27.49
N VAL A 142 -10.30 2.30 -27.86
CA VAL A 142 -10.29 1.74 -29.22
C VAL A 142 -10.74 2.78 -30.23
N GLU A 143 -11.83 3.51 -29.95
CA GLU A 143 -12.30 4.57 -30.83
C GLU A 143 -11.25 5.68 -31.00
N ALA A 144 -10.56 6.06 -29.92
CA ALA A 144 -9.46 7.02 -30.00
C ALA A 144 -8.31 6.49 -30.87
N TRP A 145 -7.94 5.22 -30.73
CA TRP A 145 -6.88 4.59 -31.50
C TRP A 145 -7.22 4.46 -33.00
N GLU A 146 -8.46 4.09 -33.33
CA GLU A 146 -8.89 3.86 -34.71
C GLU A 146 -9.24 5.14 -35.45
N LYS A 147 -9.96 6.07 -34.81
CA LYS A 147 -10.49 7.27 -35.48
C LYS A 147 -9.65 8.53 -35.24
N ARG A 148 -8.84 8.55 -34.17
CA ARG A 148 -8.08 9.74 -33.72
C ARG A 148 -6.63 9.41 -33.41
N ARG A 149 -6.05 8.51 -34.22
CA ARG A 149 -4.72 7.94 -33.99
C ARG A 149 -3.62 9.00 -33.82
N GLU A 150 -3.63 10.04 -34.64
CA GLU A 150 -2.65 11.14 -34.53
C GLU A 150 -2.72 11.82 -33.16
N GLN A 151 -3.94 12.08 -32.64
CA GLN A 151 -4.13 12.65 -31.30
C GLN A 151 -3.62 11.70 -30.21
N ALA A 152 -3.85 10.39 -30.34
CA ALA A 152 -3.32 9.41 -29.38
C ALA A 152 -1.78 9.37 -29.39
N LEU A 153 -1.16 9.46 -30.57
CA LEU A 153 0.30 9.55 -30.70
C LEU A 153 0.87 10.88 -30.18
N GLU A 154 0.18 12.00 -30.38
CA GLU A 154 0.58 13.28 -29.80
C GLU A 154 0.50 13.27 -28.27
N GLN A 155 -0.52 12.64 -27.69
CA GLN A 155 -0.63 12.47 -26.23
C GLN A 155 0.49 11.56 -25.71
N ALA A 156 0.76 10.45 -26.41
CA ALA A 156 1.87 9.56 -26.10
C ALA A 156 3.23 10.28 -26.12
N GLU A 157 3.46 11.14 -27.12
CA GLU A 157 4.70 11.90 -27.26
C GLU A 157 4.86 12.93 -26.15
N LYS A 158 3.80 13.70 -25.85
CA LYS A 158 3.80 14.65 -24.73
C LYS A 158 4.09 13.95 -23.41
N MET A 159 3.55 12.75 -23.23
CA MET A 159 3.80 11.93 -22.04
C MET A 159 5.24 11.42 -21.99
N ALA A 160 5.78 10.94 -23.12
CA ALA A 160 7.16 10.49 -23.21
C ALA A 160 8.14 11.62 -22.86
N VAL A 161 7.93 12.82 -23.40
CA VAL A 161 8.73 14.01 -23.07
C VAL A 161 8.61 14.37 -21.60
N LEU A 162 7.40 14.36 -21.02
CA LEU A 162 7.24 14.69 -19.60
C LEU A 162 7.91 13.66 -18.69
N LEU A 163 7.80 12.37 -19.01
CA LEU A 163 8.46 11.30 -18.25
C LEU A 163 9.99 11.35 -18.42
N GLU A 164 10.46 11.67 -19.63
CA GLU A 164 11.88 11.87 -19.89
C GLU A 164 12.39 13.09 -19.11
N ASP A 165 11.68 14.21 -19.13
CA ASP A 165 11.97 15.39 -18.31
C ASP A 165 11.94 15.05 -16.82
N LEU A 166 10.97 14.29 -16.30
CA LEU A 166 10.95 13.86 -14.89
C LEU A 166 12.13 12.95 -14.54
N SER A 167 12.55 12.09 -15.48
CA SER A 167 13.71 11.21 -15.31
C SER A 167 15.07 11.92 -15.48
N GLN A 168 15.13 12.97 -16.28
CA GLN A 168 16.33 13.76 -16.61
C GLN A 168 16.41 15.08 -15.83
N SER A 169 15.38 15.47 -15.08
CA SER A 169 15.37 16.70 -14.30
C SER A 169 15.79 16.53 -12.84
N ILE A 170 17.09 16.62 -12.63
CA ILE A 170 17.60 17.82 -11.95
C ILE A 170 18.68 18.39 -12.87
N PRO A 171 18.39 19.35 -13.78
CA PRO A 171 19.42 20.30 -14.12
C PRO A 171 19.74 20.96 -12.78
N ALA A 172 21.00 20.91 -12.35
CA ALA A 172 21.46 21.73 -11.25
C ALA A 172 21.31 23.20 -11.68
N ALA A 173 20.09 23.74 -11.56
CA ALA A 173 19.92 25.16 -11.40
C ALA A 173 20.87 25.56 -10.28
N PRO A 174 21.59 26.68 -10.39
CA PRO A 174 22.28 27.21 -9.23
C PRO A 174 21.22 27.29 -8.14
N LEU A 175 21.35 26.47 -7.09
CA LEU A 175 20.46 26.48 -5.94
C LEU A 175 20.46 27.91 -5.44
N ALA A 176 19.41 28.66 -5.76
CA ALA A 176 19.31 30.06 -5.39
C ALA A 176 19.24 30.13 -3.87
N GLU A 177 20.32 30.55 -3.21
CA GLU A 177 20.49 30.89 -1.78
C GLU A 177 19.93 29.92 -0.70
N ARG A 178 19.23 28.84 -1.09
CA ARG A 178 18.53 27.87 -0.23
C ARG A 178 18.80 26.46 -0.72
N SER A 179 19.04 25.54 0.22
CA SER A 179 19.35 24.14 -0.09
C SER A 179 18.11 23.37 -0.57
N ALA A 180 18.30 22.33 -1.38
CA ALA A 180 17.22 21.43 -1.82
C ALA A 180 16.43 20.84 -0.62
N ALA A 181 17.11 20.62 0.50
CA ALA A 181 16.49 20.15 1.74
C ALA A 181 15.49 21.16 2.33
N GLU A 182 15.79 22.46 2.29
CA GLU A 182 14.87 23.50 2.78
C GLU A 182 13.64 23.63 1.87
N LEU A 183 13.82 23.47 0.56
CA LEU A 183 12.70 23.44 -0.37
C LEU A 183 11.80 22.23 -0.11
N ALA A 184 12.39 21.03 0.05
CA ALA A 184 11.66 19.81 0.36
C ALA A 184 10.87 19.94 1.67
N GLU A 185 11.49 20.44 2.73
CA GLU A 185 10.83 20.66 4.02
C GLU A 185 9.64 21.63 3.92
N ARG A 186 9.80 22.75 3.20
CA ARG A 186 8.69 23.70 2.98
C ARG A 186 7.56 23.11 2.15
N THR A 187 7.86 22.28 1.17
CA THR A 187 6.85 21.58 0.37
C THR A 187 6.07 20.60 1.25
N LEU A 188 6.77 19.80 2.07
CA LEU A 188 6.14 18.90 3.03
C LEU A 188 5.25 19.64 4.03
N LEU A 189 5.72 20.78 4.54
CA LEU A 189 4.93 21.60 5.48
C LEU A 189 3.60 22.09 4.88
N ARG A 190 3.56 22.38 3.57
CA ARG A 190 2.32 22.80 2.90
C ARG A 190 1.29 21.67 2.77
N GLY A 191 1.75 20.43 2.63
CA GLY A 191 0.91 19.24 2.54
C GLY A 191 0.63 18.57 3.89
N PHE A 192 1.24 19.07 4.98
CA PHE A 192 1.20 18.43 6.28
C PHE A 192 -0.15 18.61 6.98
N ASP A 193 -0.75 17.50 7.38
CA ASP A 193 -1.94 17.49 8.24
C ASP A 193 -1.51 17.68 9.70
N ALA A 194 -1.83 18.85 10.26
CA ALA A 194 -1.44 19.20 11.62
C ALA A 194 -2.20 18.44 12.72
N SER A 195 -3.33 17.80 12.40
CA SER A 195 -4.20 17.09 13.35
C SER A 195 -3.87 15.60 13.40
N TYR A 196 -3.73 14.97 12.23
CA TYR A 196 -3.50 13.53 12.12
C TYR A 196 -2.19 13.17 11.44
N GLY A 197 -1.36 14.13 11.04
CA GLY A 197 -0.09 13.86 10.38
C GLY A 197 -0.21 13.26 8.98
N GLY A 198 0.92 13.03 8.34
CA GLY A 198 0.98 12.67 6.92
C GLY A 198 1.01 13.89 5.99
N PHE A 199 1.24 13.64 4.70
CA PHE A 199 1.56 14.66 3.69
C PHE A 199 0.66 14.61 2.46
N SER A 200 -0.39 13.77 2.50
CA SER A 200 -1.37 13.60 1.43
C SER A 200 -2.78 13.59 2.02
N PRO A 201 -3.80 13.96 1.22
CA PRO A 201 -5.19 13.59 1.51
C PRO A 201 -5.37 12.07 1.57
N ALA A 202 -6.56 11.62 1.97
CA ALA A 202 -6.94 10.22 1.90
C ALA A 202 -6.97 9.72 0.42
N PRO A 203 -6.45 8.52 0.10
CA PRO A 203 -5.77 7.58 1.01
C PRO A 203 -4.38 8.06 1.47
N LYS A 204 -4.06 7.82 2.75
CA LYS A 204 -2.80 8.26 3.38
C LYS A 204 -1.75 7.15 3.41
N PHE A 205 -0.53 7.47 2.97
CA PHE A 205 0.62 6.56 2.96
C PHE A 205 1.69 6.93 4.01
N PRO A 206 2.39 5.95 4.63
CA PRO A 206 3.28 6.19 5.77
C PRO A 206 4.58 6.96 5.47
N HIS A 207 5.09 6.87 4.24
CA HIS A 207 6.32 7.52 3.76
C HIS A 207 7.51 7.53 4.77
N PRO A 208 8.04 6.37 5.20
CA PRO A 208 9.09 6.30 6.22
C PRO A 208 10.38 7.03 5.85
N SER A 209 10.73 7.12 4.56
CA SER A 209 11.88 7.90 4.09
C SER A 209 11.71 9.41 4.33
N VAL A 210 10.50 9.94 4.13
CA VAL A 210 10.15 11.34 4.42
C VAL A 210 10.25 11.60 5.92
N LEU A 211 9.71 10.70 6.75
CA LEU A 211 9.81 10.82 8.21
C LEU A 211 11.26 10.83 8.69
N ARG A 212 12.11 9.95 8.15
CA ARG A 212 13.54 9.92 8.46
C ARG A 212 14.26 11.20 8.00
N PHE A 213 13.93 11.72 6.81
CA PHE A 213 14.43 13.01 6.35
C PHE A 213 14.07 14.14 7.33
N LEU A 214 12.82 14.21 7.78
CA LEU A 214 12.37 15.21 8.74
C LEU A 214 13.08 15.08 10.10
N MET A 215 13.29 13.86 10.58
CA MET A 215 14.07 13.61 11.80
C MET A 215 15.54 14.04 11.66
N LEU A 216 16.15 13.85 10.49
CA LEU A 216 17.50 14.35 10.20
C LEU A 216 17.54 15.88 10.20
N ARG A 217 16.52 16.54 9.63
CA ARG A 217 16.38 18.01 9.66
C ARG A 217 16.22 18.54 11.07
N ALA A 218 15.39 17.89 11.89
CA ALA A 218 15.25 18.22 13.30
C ALA A 218 16.60 18.09 14.04
N LYS A 219 17.31 16.96 13.85
CA LYS A 219 18.55 16.68 14.57
C LYS A 219 19.72 17.59 14.18
N TRP A 220 19.94 17.81 12.89
CA TRP A 220 21.15 18.45 12.37
C TRP A 220 20.96 19.93 12.06
N CYS A 221 19.72 20.37 11.82
CA CYS A 221 19.40 21.75 11.47
C CYS A 221 18.53 22.44 12.53
N GLY A 222 18.10 21.73 13.57
CA GLY A 222 17.27 22.29 14.64
C GLY A 222 15.87 22.70 14.19
N SER A 223 15.35 22.12 13.09
CA SER A 223 14.01 22.47 12.61
C SER A 223 12.92 21.89 13.51
N THR A 224 12.26 22.78 14.27
CA THR A 224 11.09 22.45 15.09
C THR A 224 9.86 22.08 14.26
N GLN A 225 9.77 22.60 13.03
CA GLN A 225 8.69 22.24 12.10
C GLN A 225 8.87 20.80 11.61
N ALA A 226 10.10 20.42 11.23
CA ALA A 226 10.39 19.05 10.82
C ALA A 226 10.19 18.05 11.97
N GLU A 227 10.60 18.41 13.18
CA GLU A 227 10.33 17.64 14.39
C GLU A 227 8.83 17.42 14.60
N ARG A 228 8.03 18.50 14.55
CA ARG A 228 6.58 18.41 14.71
C ARG A 228 5.94 17.52 13.64
N MET A 229 6.32 17.70 12.37
CA MET A 229 5.77 16.90 11.27
C MET A 229 6.06 15.40 11.45
N ALA A 230 7.28 15.04 11.85
CA ALA A 230 7.64 13.64 12.10
C ALA A 230 6.89 13.07 13.31
N ALA A 231 6.90 13.78 14.45
CA ALA A 231 6.31 13.28 15.69
C ALA A 231 4.79 13.09 15.59
N VAL A 232 4.08 14.05 15.00
CA VAL A 232 2.61 13.97 14.83
C VAL A 232 2.23 12.81 13.90
N THR A 233 2.97 12.64 12.80
CA THR A 233 2.70 11.54 11.86
C THR A 233 2.96 10.19 12.51
N LEU A 234 4.08 10.02 13.21
CA LEU A 234 4.40 8.75 13.90
C LEU A 234 3.40 8.42 15.02
N ASP A 235 2.96 9.41 15.79
CA ASP A 235 1.98 9.23 16.85
C ASP A 235 0.62 8.81 16.28
N ALA A 236 0.14 9.52 15.25
CA ALA A 236 -1.16 9.24 14.65
C ALA A 236 -1.19 7.89 13.94
N MET A 237 -0.14 7.51 13.21
CA MET A 237 -0.05 6.21 12.57
C MET A 237 -0.07 5.05 13.58
N ALA A 238 0.69 5.17 14.68
CA ALA A 238 0.75 4.13 15.71
C ALA A 238 -0.52 4.09 16.59
N ALA A 239 -1.21 5.21 16.75
CA ALA A 239 -2.51 5.25 17.42
C ALA A 239 -3.66 4.78 16.52
N GLY A 240 -3.53 4.90 15.20
CA GLY A 240 -4.53 4.49 14.22
C GLY A 240 -4.72 2.97 14.09
N GLY A 241 -5.70 2.57 13.29
CA GLY A 241 -5.95 1.18 12.95
C GLY A 241 -5.03 0.62 11.87
N MET A 242 -4.20 1.48 11.25
CA MET A 242 -3.12 1.02 10.36
C MET A 242 -2.01 0.24 11.09
N TYR A 243 -1.87 0.46 12.40
CA TYR A 243 -0.99 -0.31 13.25
C TYR A 243 -1.77 -1.47 13.86
N ASP A 244 -1.28 -2.70 13.71
CA ASP A 244 -1.93 -3.86 14.33
C ASP A 244 -1.63 -3.89 15.82
N HIS A 245 -2.57 -3.35 16.60
CA HIS A 245 -2.47 -3.23 18.05
C HIS A 245 -2.32 -4.56 18.80
N LEU A 246 -2.56 -5.72 18.20
CA LEU A 246 -2.36 -7.02 18.86
C LEU A 246 -1.08 -7.72 18.40
N GLY A 247 -0.90 -7.79 17.09
CA GLY A 247 0.19 -8.55 16.48
C GLY A 247 1.45 -7.74 16.23
N GLY A 248 1.37 -6.42 16.26
CA GLY A 248 2.39 -5.54 15.73
C GLY A 248 2.42 -5.52 14.20
N GLY A 249 3.27 -4.64 13.69
CA GLY A 249 3.37 -4.39 12.27
C GLY A 249 2.27 -3.46 11.74
N PHE A 250 2.53 -2.93 10.56
CA PHE A 250 1.71 -1.97 9.87
C PHE A 250 1.07 -2.56 8.63
N HIS A 251 -0.20 -2.21 8.47
CA HIS A 251 -0.91 -2.30 7.21
C HIS A 251 -0.39 -1.23 6.24
N ARG A 252 -0.62 -1.44 4.94
CA ARG A 252 0.10 -0.69 3.91
C ARG A 252 -0.21 0.80 3.86
N TYR A 253 -1.49 1.17 3.94
CA TYR A 253 -1.95 2.55 3.91
C TYR A 253 -3.35 2.68 4.51
N SER A 254 -3.75 3.90 4.87
CA SER A 254 -5.11 4.21 5.34
C SER A 254 -5.98 4.72 4.20
N THR A 255 -7.22 4.25 4.13
CA THR A 255 -8.23 4.78 3.18
C THR A 255 -8.86 6.09 3.64
N ASP A 256 -8.67 6.44 4.91
CA ASP A 256 -9.22 7.64 5.54
C ASP A 256 -8.12 8.64 5.93
N PRO A 257 -8.48 9.87 6.33
CA PRO A 257 -7.50 10.89 6.70
C PRO A 257 -6.99 10.76 8.15
N VAL A 258 -7.50 9.84 8.96
CA VAL A 258 -7.20 9.75 10.41
C VAL A 258 -6.38 8.52 10.79
N TRP A 259 -5.97 7.72 9.80
CA TRP A 259 -5.25 6.46 9.97
C TRP A 259 -6.06 5.33 10.62
N LEU A 260 -7.40 5.39 10.59
CA LEU A 260 -8.26 4.40 11.23
C LEU A 260 -8.49 3.17 10.34
N VAL A 261 -8.91 3.35 9.10
CA VAL A 261 -9.32 2.27 8.19
C VAL A 261 -8.17 1.88 7.26
N PRO A 262 -7.42 0.80 7.53
CA PRO A 262 -6.34 0.38 6.66
C PRO A 262 -6.87 -0.34 5.42
N HIS A 263 -6.04 -0.38 4.38
CA HIS A 263 -5.99 -1.56 3.54
C HIS A 263 -5.14 -2.62 4.23
N PHE A 264 -5.76 -3.75 4.61
CA PHE A 264 -5.23 -4.69 5.61
C PHE A 264 -3.99 -5.49 5.16
N GLU A 265 -3.55 -5.31 3.92
CA GLU A 265 -2.30 -5.85 3.40
C GLU A 265 -1.09 -5.41 4.23
N LYS A 266 -0.16 -6.33 4.49
CA LYS A 266 1.11 -6.04 5.17
C LYS A 266 2.30 -6.44 4.30
N MET A 267 3.12 -5.46 3.92
CA MET A 267 4.32 -5.68 3.10
C MET A 267 5.58 -5.74 3.96
N LEU A 268 6.53 -6.62 3.60
CA LEU A 268 7.82 -6.75 4.29
C LEU A 268 8.61 -5.44 4.28
N TYR A 269 8.73 -4.78 3.12
CA TYR A 269 9.52 -3.56 2.99
C TYR A 269 8.92 -2.37 3.76
N ASP A 270 7.59 -2.26 3.77
CA ASP A 270 6.89 -1.21 4.53
C ASP A 270 7.16 -1.39 6.03
N ASN A 271 6.97 -2.60 6.55
CA ASN A 271 7.21 -2.93 7.95
C ASN A 271 8.67 -2.77 8.36
N ALA A 272 9.62 -3.20 7.52
CA ALA A 272 11.05 -3.00 7.78
C ALA A 272 11.40 -1.51 7.88
N THR A 273 11.01 -0.72 6.87
CA THR A 273 11.36 0.70 6.82
C THR A 273 10.62 1.54 7.88
N LEU A 274 9.40 1.16 8.26
CA LEU A 274 8.68 1.75 9.39
C LEU A 274 9.34 1.41 10.72
N ALA A 275 9.71 0.15 10.97
CA ALA A 275 10.46 -0.22 12.17
C ALA A 275 11.74 0.62 12.29
N ARG A 276 12.49 0.80 11.19
CA ARG A 276 13.67 1.67 11.17
C ARG A 276 13.34 3.13 11.50
N ALA A 277 12.25 3.67 10.98
CA ALA A 277 11.80 5.04 11.28
C ALA A 277 11.41 5.21 12.76
N TYR A 278 10.67 4.27 13.34
CA TYR A 278 10.33 4.31 14.77
C TYR A 278 11.56 4.13 15.68
N LEU A 279 12.56 3.34 15.28
CA LEU A 279 13.85 3.28 15.99
C LEU A 279 14.60 4.62 15.94
N ASP A 280 14.63 5.28 14.78
CA ASP A 280 15.23 6.62 14.65
C ASP A 280 14.48 7.64 15.52
N ALA A 281 13.15 7.57 15.56
CA ALA A 281 12.31 8.41 16.41
C ALA A 281 12.57 8.17 17.90
N TYR A 282 12.72 6.91 18.33
CA TYR A 282 13.10 6.62 19.71
C TYR A 282 14.47 7.21 20.06
N ARG A 283 15.46 7.08 19.18
CA ARG A 283 16.81 7.63 19.41
C ARG A 283 16.81 9.15 19.48
N LEU A 284 15.96 9.81 18.69
CA LEU A 284 15.85 11.27 18.65
C LEU A 284 15.03 11.82 19.82
N PHE A 285 13.80 11.32 20.00
CA PHE A 285 12.81 11.87 20.94
C PHE A 285 12.80 11.21 22.31
N ARG A 286 13.47 10.06 22.46
CA ARG A 286 13.58 9.29 23.72
C ARG A 286 12.23 8.90 24.34
N ARG A 287 11.17 8.83 23.54
CA ARG A 287 9.85 8.36 23.97
C ARG A 287 9.78 6.83 23.91
N PRO A 288 9.61 6.14 25.04
CA PRO A 288 9.55 4.67 25.09
C PRO A 288 8.50 4.05 24.15
N PHE A 289 7.38 4.77 23.91
CA PHE A 289 6.36 4.42 22.91
C PHE A 289 6.93 4.05 21.54
N TYR A 290 7.87 4.84 21.01
CA TYR A 290 8.45 4.56 19.68
C TYR A 290 9.31 3.30 19.66
N ALA A 291 10.02 3.01 20.75
CA ALA A 291 10.79 1.77 20.87
C ALA A 291 9.89 0.54 20.88
N GLN A 292 8.71 0.66 21.50
CA GLN A 292 7.73 -0.40 21.55
C GLN A 292 7.15 -0.68 20.16
N VAL A 293 6.66 0.35 19.46
CA VAL A 293 6.11 0.21 18.10
C VAL A 293 7.15 -0.43 17.15
N ALA A 294 8.41 0.00 17.25
CA ALA A 294 9.50 -0.62 16.50
C ALA A 294 9.68 -2.11 16.85
N ARG A 295 9.73 -2.45 18.15
CA ARG A 295 9.90 -3.83 18.61
C ARG A 295 8.76 -4.73 18.17
N GLU A 296 7.53 -4.33 18.41
CA GLU A 296 6.34 -5.10 18.04
C GLU A 296 6.23 -5.28 16.50
N THR A 297 6.65 -4.28 15.73
CA THR A 297 6.78 -4.42 14.26
C THR A 297 7.83 -5.46 13.85
N LEU A 298 8.99 -5.48 14.51
CA LEU A 298 10.02 -6.49 14.26
C LEU A 298 9.62 -7.87 14.76
N ASP A 299 8.91 -7.96 15.88
CA ASP A 299 8.36 -9.21 16.41
C ASP A 299 7.33 -9.81 15.43
N TYR A 300 6.49 -8.98 14.80
CA TYR A 300 5.64 -9.41 13.68
C TYR A 300 6.46 -10.02 12.54
N LEU A 301 7.53 -9.37 12.09
CA LEU A 301 8.37 -9.89 11.01
C LEU A 301 9.00 -11.25 11.40
N LEU A 302 9.51 -11.37 12.62
CA LEU A 302 10.15 -12.59 13.11
C LEU A 302 9.16 -13.74 13.35
N ARG A 303 7.94 -13.42 13.81
CA ARG A 303 6.89 -14.40 14.14
C ARG A 303 6.14 -14.88 12.89
N ASP A 304 5.70 -13.97 12.05
CA ASP A 304 4.72 -14.27 10.99
C ASP A 304 5.33 -14.29 9.59
N MET A 305 6.36 -13.48 9.34
CA MET A 305 6.95 -13.32 8.01
C MET A 305 8.23 -14.15 7.80
N ARG A 306 8.83 -14.68 8.86
CA ARG A 306 10.08 -15.45 8.77
C ARG A 306 9.86 -16.78 8.06
N HIS A 307 10.68 -17.04 7.05
CA HIS A 307 10.72 -18.32 6.37
C HIS A 307 11.57 -19.33 7.17
N PRO A 308 11.14 -20.62 7.32
CA PRO A 308 11.87 -21.61 8.12
C PRO A 308 13.30 -21.88 7.65
N GLY A 309 13.56 -21.77 6.34
CA GLY A 309 14.90 -21.92 5.74
C GLY A 309 15.77 -20.66 5.78
N GLY A 310 15.30 -19.59 6.44
CA GLY A 310 15.95 -18.28 6.45
C GLY A 310 15.31 -17.29 5.47
N GLY A 311 15.50 -16.00 5.74
CA GLY A 311 14.81 -14.91 5.05
C GLY A 311 13.38 -14.67 5.55
N PHE A 312 12.69 -13.79 4.85
CA PHE A 312 11.33 -13.31 5.11
C PHE A 312 10.52 -13.34 3.82
N PHE A 313 9.26 -13.73 3.96
CA PHE A 313 8.22 -13.67 2.94
C PHE A 313 7.91 -12.22 2.52
N ALA A 314 7.36 -12.05 1.32
CA ALA A 314 7.17 -10.74 0.70
C ALA A 314 6.02 -9.95 1.33
N SER A 315 4.88 -10.59 1.55
CA SER A 315 3.65 -9.91 2.02
C SER A 315 2.64 -10.86 2.65
N GLU A 316 1.67 -10.28 3.35
CA GLU A 316 0.43 -10.93 3.81
C GLU A 316 -0.77 -10.18 3.17
N ASP A 317 -1.71 -10.93 2.61
CA ASP A 317 -2.90 -10.46 1.88
C ASP A 317 -3.83 -9.62 2.77
N ALA A 318 -4.60 -8.72 2.17
CA ALA A 318 -5.65 -7.97 2.86
C ALA A 318 -6.87 -8.85 3.18
N ASP A 319 -7.13 -9.87 2.35
CA ASP A 319 -8.30 -10.72 2.45
C ASP A 319 -8.04 -11.97 3.30
N SER A 320 -8.97 -12.28 4.20
CA SER A 320 -9.10 -13.62 4.80
C SER A 320 -10.49 -14.18 4.51
N GLU A 321 -10.53 -15.40 3.97
CA GLU A 321 -11.77 -16.03 3.47
C GLU A 321 -12.53 -15.15 2.47
N GLY A 322 -11.80 -14.43 1.61
CA GLY A 322 -12.35 -13.54 0.58
C GLY A 322 -12.99 -12.26 1.10
N GLN A 323 -12.76 -11.90 2.37
CA GLN A 323 -13.25 -10.68 2.99
C GLN A 323 -12.07 -9.85 3.52
N GLU A 324 -11.98 -8.60 3.09
CA GLU A 324 -10.94 -7.67 3.50
C GLU A 324 -10.99 -7.44 5.02
N GLY A 325 -9.84 -7.60 5.69
CA GLY A 325 -9.68 -7.29 7.11
C GLY A 325 -10.34 -8.26 8.09
N LYS A 326 -11.09 -9.27 7.64
CA LYS A 326 -11.85 -10.22 8.49
C LYS A 326 -11.03 -10.80 9.66
N TYR A 327 -9.76 -11.11 9.41
CA TYR A 327 -8.84 -11.64 10.43
C TYR A 327 -8.61 -10.67 11.61
N TYR A 328 -8.64 -9.37 11.35
CA TYR A 328 -8.23 -8.29 12.25
C TYR A 328 -9.38 -7.66 13.06
N LEU A 329 -10.63 -7.83 12.63
CA LEU A 329 -11.81 -7.17 13.20
C LEU A 329 -12.31 -7.85 14.48
N TRP A 330 -12.93 -7.07 15.36
CA TRP A 330 -13.48 -7.53 16.64
C TRP A 330 -14.87 -7.00 16.93
N GLU A 331 -15.68 -7.82 17.59
CA GLU A 331 -16.93 -7.41 18.23
C GLU A 331 -16.76 -7.30 19.75
N PRO A 332 -17.53 -6.43 20.44
CA PRO A 332 -17.48 -6.34 21.89
C PRO A 332 -17.71 -7.67 22.60
N ALA A 333 -18.62 -8.50 22.08
CA ALA A 333 -18.92 -9.82 22.64
C ALA A 333 -17.69 -10.75 22.62
N GLU A 334 -16.97 -10.80 21.50
CA GLU A 334 -15.74 -11.60 21.36
C GLU A 334 -14.66 -11.17 22.35
N VAL A 335 -14.52 -9.85 22.58
CA VAL A 335 -13.56 -9.29 23.53
C VAL A 335 -13.94 -9.67 24.96
N LEU A 336 -15.22 -9.51 25.33
CA LEU A 336 -15.73 -9.83 26.66
C LEU A 336 -15.64 -11.33 26.97
N GLU A 337 -15.94 -12.19 26.00
CA GLU A 337 -15.79 -13.64 26.12
C GLU A 337 -14.33 -14.04 26.35
N THR A 338 -13.41 -13.44 25.60
CA THR A 338 -11.98 -13.75 25.69
C THR A 338 -11.35 -13.26 26.98
N LEU A 339 -11.73 -12.06 27.45
CA LEU A 339 -11.07 -11.37 28.56
C LEU A 339 -11.80 -11.49 29.90
N GLY A 340 -13.10 -11.77 29.87
CA GLY A 340 -14.02 -11.60 30.99
C GLY A 340 -14.58 -10.17 31.04
N PRO A 341 -15.72 -9.92 31.73
CA PRO A 341 -16.44 -8.65 31.64
C PRO A 341 -15.61 -7.42 32.04
N ALA A 342 -14.96 -7.44 33.21
CA ALA A 342 -14.25 -6.26 33.72
C ALA A 342 -13.06 -5.83 32.85
N LEU A 343 -12.17 -6.77 32.52
CA LEU A 343 -11.01 -6.50 31.66
C LEU A 343 -11.43 -6.24 30.21
N GLY A 344 -12.46 -6.93 29.72
CA GLY A 344 -13.00 -6.74 28.39
C GLY A 344 -13.61 -5.36 28.19
N GLU A 345 -14.42 -4.86 29.14
CA GLU A 345 -14.97 -3.50 29.08
C GLU A 345 -13.88 -2.42 29.10
N ARG A 346 -12.84 -2.61 29.92
CA ARG A 346 -11.68 -1.72 29.97
C ARG A 346 -10.94 -1.74 28.63
N PHE A 347 -10.68 -2.92 28.06
CA PHE A 347 -10.05 -3.06 26.75
C PHE A 347 -10.88 -2.40 25.63
N CYS A 348 -12.20 -2.62 25.63
CA CYS A 348 -13.10 -2.01 24.66
C CYS A 348 -13.06 -0.48 24.70
N ARG A 349 -12.95 0.13 25.89
CA ARG A 349 -12.71 1.57 26.02
C ARG A 349 -11.33 1.96 25.51
N ALA A 350 -10.28 1.24 25.89
CA ALA A 350 -8.91 1.55 25.51
C ALA A 350 -8.65 1.46 23.99
N TYR A 351 -9.37 0.58 23.28
CA TYR A 351 -9.14 0.26 21.87
C TYR A 351 -10.33 0.57 20.95
N ASP A 352 -11.31 1.33 21.44
CA ASP A 352 -12.47 1.77 20.67
C ASP A 352 -13.31 0.63 20.05
N VAL A 353 -13.53 -0.42 20.85
CA VAL A 353 -14.42 -1.53 20.47
C VAL A 353 -15.82 -1.24 20.97
N ASN A 354 -16.78 -1.09 20.06
CA ASN A 354 -18.14 -0.70 20.38
C ASN A 354 -19.16 -1.43 19.47
N PRO A 355 -20.45 -1.56 19.88
CA PRO A 355 -21.44 -2.33 19.13
C PRO A 355 -21.72 -1.84 17.70
N PRO A 356 -21.74 -0.52 17.39
CA PRO A 356 -21.81 -0.05 16.01
C PRO A 356 -20.63 -0.47 15.13
N GLY A 357 -19.45 -0.68 15.74
CA GLY A 357 -18.20 -0.87 15.04
C GLY A 357 -17.69 0.43 14.39
N ASN A 358 -16.49 0.35 13.82
CA ASN A 358 -15.89 1.43 13.03
C ASN A 358 -15.52 0.98 11.59
N PHE A 359 -15.79 -0.28 11.24
CA PHE A 359 -15.62 -0.83 9.89
C PHE A 359 -16.56 -2.02 9.67
N GLN A 360 -17.46 -1.93 8.70
CA GLN A 360 -18.37 -3.01 8.30
C GLN A 360 -19.13 -3.70 9.47
N GLY A 361 -19.56 -2.91 10.46
CA GLY A 361 -20.29 -3.41 11.64
C GLY A 361 -19.41 -4.06 12.72
N LYS A 362 -18.08 -4.02 12.57
CA LYS A 362 -17.08 -4.49 13.55
C LYS A 362 -16.07 -3.39 13.86
N SER A 363 -15.20 -3.63 14.84
CA SER A 363 -14.17 -2.68 15.24
C SER A 363 -12.78 -3.09 14.75
N ILE A 364 -12.12 -2.15 14.09
CA ILE A 364 -10.67 -2.05 13.99
C ILE A 364 -10.17 -1.46 15.30
N LEU A 365 -9.26 -2.18 15.96
CA LEU A 365 -8.65 -1.71 17.20
C LEU A 365 -7.83 -0.45 16.91
N ASN A 366 -8.07 0.60 17.68
CA ASN A 366 -7.34 1.86 17.55
C ASN A 366 -7.32 2.62 18.88
N ARG A 367 -6.41 3.57 19.00
CA ARG A 367 -6.20 4.41 20.17
C ARG A 367 -6.29 5.91 19.84
N LEU A 368 -6.97 6.26 18.74
CA LEU A 368 -7.05 7.64 18.24
C LEU A 368 -7.68 8.62 19.23
N ARG A 369 -8.55 8.13 20.12
CA ARG A 369 -9.17 8.93 21.20
C ARG A 369 -8.16 9.57 22.17
N TYR A 370 -6.92 9.07 22.20
CA TYR A 370 -5.84 9.62 23.03
C TYR A 370 -4.85 10.48 22.23
N LEU A 371 -5.19 10.86 21.00
CA LEU A 371 -4.47 11.89 20.26
C LEU A 371 -4.98 13.27 20.69
N GLU A 372 -4.11 14.04 21.32
CA GLU A 372 -4.36 15.44 21.69
C GLU A 372 -3.33 16.31 20.96
N ASP A 373 -3.79 17.29 20.17
CA ASP A 373 -2.94 18.15 19.33
C ASP A 373 -1.93 17.38 18.46
N GLY A 374 -2.36 16.22 17.95
CA GLY A 374 -1.55 15.33 17.12
C GLY A 374 -0.50 14.54 17.89
N ARG A 375 -0.57 14.50 19.22
CA ARG A 375 0.35 13.76 20.08
C ARG A 375 -0.39 12.67 20.85
N PHE A 376 0.18 11.47 20.85
CA PHE A 376 -0.38 10.33 21.56
C PHE A 376 -0.05 10.42 23.06
N SER A 377 -1.09 10.51 23.89
CA SER A 377 -0.97 10.66 25.35
C SER A 377 -2.13 9.98 26.07
N PRO A 378 -2.10 8.65 26.24
CA PRO A 378 -3.13 7.95 27.01
C PRO A 378 -3.03 8.27 28.49
N PRO A 379 -4.14 8.19 29.25
CA PRO A 379 -4.11 8.38 30.70
C PRO A 379 -3.29 7.25 31.37
N PRO A 380 -2.72 7.47 32.57
CA PRO A 380 -1.79 6.53 33.19
C PRO A 380 -2.37 5.12 33.40
N ASP A 381 -3.66 5.01 33.68
CA ASP A 381 -4.40 3.76 33.84
C ASP A 381 -4.76 3.09 32.51
N GLU A 382 -4.57 3.73 31.37
CA GLU A 382 -4.69 3.09 30.06
C GLU A 382 -3.37 3.19 29.29
N ALA A 383 -2.30 3.56 29.97
CA ALA A 383 -0.97 3.65 29.38
C ALA A 383 -0.51 2.27 28.94
N GLU A 384 0.34 2.25 27.92
CA GLU A 384 0.82 1.00 27.34
C GLU A 384 1.73 0.18 28.28
N TYR A 385 2.17 0.79 29.38
CA TYR A 385 2.92 0.15 30.46
C TYR A 385 2.01 -0.49 31.52
N ASP A 386 0.70 -0.50 31.30
CA ASP A 386 -0.25 -1.20 32.14
C ASP A 386 -0.19 -2.72 31.88
N ASP A 387 0.21 -3.47 32.91
CA ASP A 387 0.37 -4.93 32.84
C ASP A 387 -0.94 -5.63 32.45
N GLU A 388 -2.09 -5.09 32.85
CA GLU A 388 -3.40 -5.67 32.53
C GLU A 388 -3.73 -5.54 31.04
N LEU A 389 -3.61 -4.36 30.44
CA LEU A 389 -3.82 -4.19 29.00
C LEU A 389 -2.81 -5.01 28.18
N ASN A 390 -1.56 -5.11 28.62
CA ASN A 390 -0.54 -5.96 27.99
C ASN A 390 -0.91 -7.45 28.05
N GLN A 391 -1.50 -7.90 29.16
CA GLN A 391 -2.05 -9.25 29.27
C GLN A 391 -3.27 -9.44 28.36
N ALA A 392 -4.15 -8.45 28.28
CA ALA A 392 -5.33 -8.47 27.43
C ALA A 392 -4.96 -8.62 25.95
N ARG A 393 -4.00 -7.81 25.47
CA ARG A 393 -3.46 -7.89 24.11
C ARG A 393 -2.95 -9.29 23.77
N ARG A 394 -2.17 -9.90 24.66
CA ARG A 394 -1.65 -11.27 24.47
C ARG A 394 -2.74 -12.33 24.38
N ARG A 395 -3.78 -12.24 25.24
CA ARG A 395 -4.93 -13.16 25.22
C ARG A 395 -5.75 -13.03 23.93
N LEU A 396 -6.01 -11.79 23.50
CA LEU A 396 -6.72 -11.52 22.25
C LEU A 396 -5.90 -11.94 21.03
N LEU A 397 -4.58 -11.73 21.03
CA LEU A 397 -3.71 -12.23 19.96
C LEU A 397 -3.77 -13.77 19.86
N ALA A 398 -3.75 -14.47 21.00
CA ALA A 398 -3.88 -15.93 21.03
C ALA A 398 -5.23 -16.39 20.46
N ALA A 399 -6.33 -15.72 20.84
CA ALA A 399 -7.66 -16.00 20.29
C ALA A 399 -7.74 -15.71 18.78
N ARG A 400 -7.19 -14.58 18.32
CA ARG A 400 -7.13 -14.21 16.88
C ARG A 400 -6.34 -15.22 16.07
N SER A 401 -5.27 -15.79 16.64
CA SER A 401 -4.40 -16.75 15.94
C SER A 401 -5.10 -18.06 15.58
N LEU A 402 -6.29 -18.33 16.13
CA LEU A 402 -7.14 -19.46 15.76
C LEU A 402 -8.02 -19.19 14.54
N ARG A 403 -8.14 -17.93 14.10
CA ARG A 403 -8.90 -17.53 12.92
C ARG A 403 -8.14 -17.89 11.63
N PRO A 404 -8.83 -18.16 10.51
CA PRO A 404 -8.18 -18.28 9.22
C PRO A 404 -7.33 -17.04 8.92
N ARG A 405 -6.05 -17.24 8.65
CA ARG A 405 -5.11 -16.16 8.35
C ARG A 405 -5.24 -15.72 6.89
N PRO A 406 -4.92 -14.45 6.58
CA PRO A 406 -4.71 -14.05 5.20
C PRO A 406 -3.57 -14.85 4.57
N ARG A 407 -3.61 -15.01 3.25
CA ARG A 407 -2.55 -15.73 2.53
C ARG A 407 -1.26 -14.93 2.59
N ARG A 408 -0.12 -15.63 2.62
CA ARG A 408 1.20 -15.01 2.50
C ARG A 408 1.72 -15.17 1.09
N ASP A 409 2.34 -14.13 0.55
CA ASP A 409 3.20 -14.27 -0.61
C ASP A 409 4.57 -14.76 -0.16
N GLU A 410 4.84 -16.04 -0.42
CA GLU A 410 6.04 -16.72 0.06
C GLU A 410 7.30 -16.40 -0.77
N LYS A 411 7.25 -15.45 -1.70
CA LYS A 411 8.44 -14.97 -2.42
C LYS A 411 9.49 -14.43 -1.45
N ILE A 412 10.75 -14.77 -1.71
CA ILE A 412 11.92 -14.24 -1.00
C ILE A 412 12.63 -13.24 -1.89
N LEU A 413 12.37 -11.95 -1.65
CA LEU A 413 12.95 -10.86 -2.42
C LEU A 413 14.19 -10.30 -1.70
N LEU A 414 15.36 -10.40 -2.33
CA LEU A 414 16.65 -10.02 -1.73
C LEU A 414 16.64 -8.58 -1.20
N GLY A 415 16.14 -7.62 -1.99
CA GLY A 415 16.13 -6.21 -1.59
C GLY A 415 15.27 -5.95 -0.34
N TRP A 416 14.10 -6.58 -0.24
CA TRP A 416 13.21 -6.41 0.91
C TRP A 416 13.74 -7.11 2.15
N ASN A 417 14.34 -8.29 1.96
CA ASN A 417 15.03 -9.00 3.01
C ASN A 417 16.22 -8.21 3.56
N ALA A 418 16.98 -7.52 2.69
CA ALA A 418 18.08 -6.67 3.11
C ALA A 418 17.59 -5.51 4.00
N LEU A 419 16.46 -4.86 3.66
CA LEU A 419 15.85 -3.82 4.50
C LEU A 419 15.41 -4.35 5.87
N ALA A 420 14.82 -5.55 5.90
CA ALA A 420 14.39 -6.20 7.14
C ALA A 420 15.58 -6.54 8.04
N VAL A 421 16.63 -7.14 7.47
CA VAL A 421 17.88 -7.46 8.17
C VAL A 421 18.57 -6.19 8.67
N GLU A 422 18.65 -5.13 7.86
CA GLU A 422 19.21 -3.85 8.29
C GLU A 422 18.47 -3.31 9.51
N SER A 423 17.14 -3.36 9.50
CA SER A 423 16.29 -2.87 10.59
C SER A 423 16.48 -3.68 11.88
N LEU A 424 16.62 -5.00 11.79
CA LEU A 424 16.95 -5.89 12.92
C LEU A 424 18.34 -5.58 13.49
N CYS A 425 19.35 -5.39 12.63
CA CYS A 425 20.70 -5.03 13.06
C CYS A 425 20.70 -3.69 13.81
N TRP A 426 19.95 -2.69 13.34
CA TRP A 426 19.81 -1.41 14.06
C TRP A 426 19.07 -1.53 15.39
N ALA A 427 18.16 -2.51 15.52
CA ALA A 427 17.47 -2.82 16.77
C ALA A 427 18.35 -3.58 17.77
N GLY A 428 19.46 -4.18 17.32
CA GLY A 428 20.33 -5.02 18.13
C GLY A 428 19.77 -6.42 18.37
N VAL A 429 18.99 -6.94 17.41
CA VAL A 429 18.35 -8.27 17.44
C VAL A 429 19.13 -9.27 16.59
#